data_AF-A0A291RTW1-F1
#
_entry.id   AF-A0A291RTW1-F1
#
_cell.length_a   1.000
_cell.length_b   1.000
_cell.length_c   1.000
_cell.angle_alpha   90.00
_cell.angle_beta   90.00
_cell.angle_gamma   90.00
#
_symmetry.space_group_name_H-M   'P 1'
#
loop_
_entity.id
_entity.type
_entity.pdbx_description
1 polymer ?
#
loop_
_entity_poly.entity_id
_entity_poly.type
_entity_poly.pdbx_seq_one_letter_code
_entity_poly.pdbx_strand_id
1 'polypeptide(L)'
;MDNEELNRVINRAAHAVVLEWPGVIDADDLAQELWVQVWESQATRTLLEGKPARERMNLLCRMGHRIAAGYRSDNARFSAQVRYSVDDIKDALSGRSLWSEITEDIALGMKGLRERNDRYADAIERYVRKVPPETEADRKRRDRAIEALADETNAAVRQLFDGFEARPGRTLGDGPGSKRRAFPQDVNNSKNIFDPEFNGSPRLDMYRSWVDPEMYPDERPARIENWDTYSRADFR
;
A
#
# COMPACT_ATOMS: atom_id res chain seq x y z
N MET A 1 8.85 20.43 -20.17
CA MET A 1 9.00 18.94 -20.24
C MET A 1 7.94 18.44 -21.20
N ASP A 2 8.25 17.48 -22.09
CA ASP A 2 7.21 16.94 -22.96
C ASP A 2 6.29 15.98 -22.18
N ASN A 3 5.06 15.78 -22.68
CA ASN A 3 4.07 14.93 -22.00
C ASN A 3 4.48 13.45 -21.97
N GLU A 4 5.31 13.00 -22.91
CA GLU A 4 5.73 11.60 -23.00
C GLU A 4 6.81 11.27 -21.97
N GLU A 5 7.76 12.17 -21.77
CA GLU A 5 8.76 12.16 -20.71
C GLU A 5 8.07 12.19 -19.34
N LEU A 6 7.12 13.10 -19.15
CA LEU A 6 6.34 13.19 -17.91
C LEU A 6 5.57 11.88 -17.65
N ASN A 7 4.93 11.31 -18.68
CA ASN A 7 4.23 10.03 -18.57
C ASN A 7 5.17 8.91 -18.11
N ARG A 8 6.37 8.82 -18.68
CA ARG A 8 7.35 7.79 -18.31
C ARG A 8 7.79 7.94 -16.86
N VAL A 9 8.04 9.15 -16.38
CA VAL A 9 8.46 9.39 -14.99
C VAL A 9 7.31 9.12 -14.02
N ILE A 10 6.08 9.53 -14.35
CA ILE A 10 4.89 9.24 -13.54
C ILE A 10 4.68 7.73 -13.41
N ASN A 11 4.70 6.99 -14.52
CA ASN A 11 4.52 5.54 -14.49
C ASN A 11 5.60 4.85 -13.65
N ARG A 12 6.86 5.28 -13.79
CA ARG A 12 7.96 4.74 -13.00
C ARG A 12 7.82 5.06 -11.51
N ALA A 13 7.39 6.27 -11.16
CA ALA A 13 7.10 6.64 -9.77
C ALA A 13 5.94 5.81 -9.20
N ALA A 14 4.86 5.63 -9.96
CA ALA A 14 3.71 4.84 -9.55
C ALA A 14 4.09 3.38 -9.27
N HIS A 15 4.86 2.75 -10.17
CA HIS A 15 5.35 1.38 -9.96
C HIS A 15 6.22 1.26 -8.71
N ALA A 16 7.13 2.21 -8.49
CA ALA A 16 7.98 2.22 -7.30
C ALA A 16 7.14 2.34 -6.01
N VAL A 17 6.12 3.19 -6.01
CA VAL A 17 5.22 3.38 -4.87
C VAL A 17 4.35 2.15 -4.64
N VAL A 18 3.76 1.54 -5.66
CA VAL A 18 2.83 0.39 -5.46
C VAL A 18 3.53 -0.84 -4.90
N LEU A 19 4.83 -1.06 -5.22
CA LEU A 19 5.63 -2.10 -4.55
C LEU A 19 5.69 -1.91 -3.02
N GLU A 20 5.57 -0.67 -2.58
CA GLU A 20 5.46 -0.34 -1.17
C GLU A 20 4.01 -0.43 -0.67
N TRP A 21 2.99 -0.28 -1.51
CA TRP A 21 1.58 -0.26 -1.10
C TRP A 21 0.76 -1.41 -1.75
N PRO A 22 1.15 -2.69 -1.55
CA PRO A 22 0.53 -3.81 -2.25
C PRO A 22 -0.96 -3.95 -1.93
N GLY A 23 -1.84 -3.95 -2.93
CA GLY A 23 -3.29 -4.14 -2.72
C GLY A 23 -4.02 -2.93 -2.12
N VAL A 24 -3.37 -1.76 -2.04
CA VAL A 24 -4.01 -0.49 -1.65
C VAL A 24 -4.47 0.28 -2.88
N ILE A 25 -3.62 0.35 -3.91
CA ILE A 25 -3.89 0.98 -5.20
C ILE A 25 -2.98 0.33 -6.24
N ASP A 26 -3.49 0.15 -7.46
CA ASP A 26 -2.71 -0.39 -8.58
C ASP A 26 -1.85 0.70 -9.25
N ALA A 27 -0.81 0.28 -9.97
CA ALA A 27 0.17 1.20 -10.54
C ALA A 27 -0.46 2.10 -11.61
N ASP A 28 -1.39 1.57 -12.40
CA ASP A 28 -2.09 2.31 -13.45
C ASP A 28 -3.04 3.35 -12.85
N ASP A 29 -3.74 3.02 -11.78
CA ASP A 29 -4.63 3.94 -11.06
C ASP A 29 -3.83 5.04 -10.37
N LEU A 30 -2.73 4.68 -9.70
CA LEU A 30 -1.85 5.66 -9.07
C LEU A 30 -1.20 6.59 -10.10
N ALA A 31 -0.84 6.08 -11.28
CA ALA A 31 -0.34 6.90 -12.37
C ALA A 31 -1.39 7.89 -12.88
N GLN A 32 -2.65 7.48 -12.99
CA GLN A 32 -3.77 8.36 -13.37
C GLN A 32 -3.99 9.46 -12.33
N GLU A 33 -4.02 9.12 -11.04
CA GLU A 33 -4.16 10.08 -9.94
C GLU A 33 -3.00 11.11 -9.91
N LEU A 34 -1.76 10.65 -10.12
CA LEU A 34 -0.61 11.52 -10.26
C LEU A 34 -0.75 12.47 -11.46
N TRP A 35 -1.25 11.97 -12.59
CA TRP A 35 -1.54 12.78 -13.76
C TRP A 35 -2.57 13.88 -13.47
N VAL A 36 -3.67 13.54 -12.80
CA VAL A 36 -4.70 14.50 -12.39
C VAL A 36 -4.07 15.60 -11.53
N GLN A 37 -3.32 15.25 -10.48
CA GLN A 37 -2.69 16.25 -9.61
C GLN A 37 -1.68 17.15 -10.33
N VAL A 38 -0.92 16.61 -11.29
CA VAL A 38 0.04 17.41 -12.08
C VAL A 38 -0.68 18.30 -13.08
N TRP A 39 -1.81 17.85 -13.64
CA TRP A 39 -2.58 18.62 -14.61
C TRP A 39 -3.39 19.75 -13.96
N GLU A 40 -4.02 19.49 -12.81
CA GLU A 40 -4.82 20.47 -12.09
C GLU A 40 -3.98 21.59 -11.46
N SER A 41 -2.72 21.28 -11.10
CA SER A 41 -1.82 22.24 -10.46
C SER A 41 -0.70 22.69 -11.41
N GLN A 42 -0.91 23.86 -12.02
CA GLN A 42 0.13 24.53 -12.81
C GLN A 42 1.41 24.78 -12.00
N ALA A 43 1.30 25.02 -10.68
CA ALA A 43 2.44 25.17 -9.80
C ALA A 43 3.27 23.88 -9.67
N THR A 44 2.60 22.73 -9.57
CA THR A 44 3.25 21.40 -9.52
C THR A 44 3.97 21.12 -10.83
N ARG A 45 3.34 21.46 -11.97
CA ARG A 45 3.94 21.30 -13.30
C ARG A 45 5.21 22.13 -13.44
N THR A 46 5.17 23.42 -13.12
CA THR A 46 6.35 24.31 -13.16
C THR A 46 7.45 23.82 -12.23
N LEU A 47 7.10 23.34 -11.03
CA LEU A 47 8.06 22.79 -10.08
C LEU A 47 8.76 21.54 -10.61
N LEU A 48 8.04 20.65 -11.30
CA LEU A 48 8.62 19.48 -11.95
C LEU A 48 9.54 19.89 -13.10
N GLU A 49 9.13 20.82 -13.96
CA GLU A 49 9.94 21.27 -15.10
C GLU A 49 11.25 21.93 -14.70
N GLY A 50 11.27 22.67 -13.58
CA GLY A 50 12.48 23.31 -13.06
C GLY A 50 13.44 22.37 -12.32
N LYS A 51 13.13 21.07 -12.20
CA LYS A 51 13.90 20.11 -11.39
C LYS A 51 14.66 19.07 -12.22
N PRO A 52 15.85 18.64 -11.76
CA PRO A 52 16.56 17.53 -12.37
C PRO A 52 15.74 16.23 -12.26
N ALA A 53 15.99 15.26 -13.14
CA ALA A 53 15.19 14.05 -13.27
C ALA A 53 15.03 13.28 -11.94
N ARG A 54 16.11 13.21 -11.14
CA ARG A 54 16.10 12.57 -9.82
C ARG A 54 15.15 13.26 -8.84
N GLU A 55 15.15 14.59 -8.79
CA GLU A 55 14.26 15.34 -7.91
C GLU A 55 12.79 15.26 -8.36
N ARG A 56 12.55 15.23 -9.67
CA ARG A 56 11.20 14.99 -10.23
C ARG A 56 10.64 13.66 -9.75
N MET A 57 11.43 12.59 -9.89
CA MET A 57 11.08 11.27 -9.38
C MET A 57 10.75 11.31 -7.89
N ASN A 58 11.62 11.91 -7.07
CA ASN A 58 11.41 11.99 -5.62
C ASN A 58 10.16 12.79 -5.23
N LEU A 59 9.79 13.81 -6.01
CA LEU A 59 8.56 14.57 -5.78
C LEU A 59 7.33 13.72 -6.13
N LEU A 60 7.34 13.06 -7.28
CA LEU A 60 6.26 12.19 -7.74
C LEU A 60 6.06 10.98 -6.81
N CYS A 61 7.12 10.34 -6.34
CA CYS A 61 7.01 9.26 -5.34
C CYS A 61 6.39 9.77 -4.03
N ARG A 62 6.78 10.97 -3.56
CA ARG A 62 6.17 11.58 -2.36
C ARG A 62 4.70 11.89 -2.54
N MET A 63 4.30 12.39 -3.71
CA MET A 63 2.89 12.58 -4.06
C MET A 63 2.15 11.23 -4.08
N GLY A 64 2.74 10.22 -4.72
CA GLY A 64 2.16 8.90 -4.83
C GLY A 64 1.94 8.23 -3.47
N HIS A 65 2.90 8.33 -2.56
CA HIS A 65 2.73 7.84 -1.19
C HIS A 65 1.59 8.53 -0.44
N ARG A 66 1.36 9.83 -0.68
CA ARG A 66 0.24 10.57 -0.08
C ARG A 66 -1.10 10.09 -0.61
N ILE A 67 -1.21 9.88 -1.93
CA ILE A 67 -2.42 9.38 -2.58
C ILE A 67 -2.73 7.97 -2.07
N ALA A 68 -1.74 7.06 -2.09
CA ALA A 68 -1.90 5.71 -1.56
C ALA A 68 -2.29 5.69 -0.07
N ALA A 69 -1.74 6.61 0.74
CA ALA A 69 -2.15 6.76 2.14
C ALA A 69 -3.62 7.23 2.30
N GLY A 70 -4.10 8.09 1.39
CA GLY A 70 -5.51 8.48 1.32
C GLY A 70 -6.42 7.29 0.99
N TYR A 71 -6.12 6.58 -0.10
CA TYR A 71 -6.84 5.36 -0.49
C TYR A 71 -6.90 4.32 0.64
N ARG A 72 -5.80 4.12 1.35
CA ARG A 72 -5.77 3.25 2.54
C ARG A 72 -6.70 3.76 3.64
N SER A 73 -6.73 5.07 3.89
CA SER A 73 -7.55 5.63 4.97
C SER A 73 -9.04 5.57 4.65
N ASP A 74 -9.40 5.74 3.39
CA ASP A 74 -10.79 5.76 2.91
C ASP A 74 -11.35 4.36 2.69
N ASN A 75 -10.50 3.37 2.39
CA ASN A 75 -10.93 2.01 2.17
C ASN A 75 -11.27 1.35 3.51
N ALA A 76 -12.57 1.04 3.68
CA ALA A 76 -13.10 0.38 4.87
C ALA A 76 -12.33 -0.91 5.20
N ARG A 77 -11.85 -1.65 4.18
CA ARG A 77 -10.99 -2.84 4.30
C ARG A 77 -9.75 -2.60 5.15
N PHE A 78 -9.22 -1.36 5.17
CA PHE A 78 -8.02 -0.97 5.91
C PHE A 78 -8.28 -0.26 7.25
N SER A 79 -9.55 0.00 7.59
CA SER A 79 -9.90 0.34 8.97
C SER A 79 -9.66 -0.91 9.83
N ALA A 80 -9.02 -0.73 11.00
CA ALA A 80 -8.49 -1.80 11.86
C ALA A 80 -9.54 -2.79 12.45
N GLN A 81 -10.75 -2.85 11.89
CA GLN A 81 -11.90 -3.55 12.43
C GLN A 81 -12.70 -4.36 11.40
N VAL A 82 -12.22 -4.54 10.17
CA VAL A 82 -12.95 -5.41 9.23
C VAL A 82 -12.83 -6.86 9.70
N ARG A 83 -13.95 -7.37 10.20
CA ARG A 83 -14.15 -8.76 10.55
C ARG A 83 -15.38 -9.24 9.80
N TYR A 84 -15.17 -10.07 8.81
CA TYR A 84 -16.26 -10.72 8.10
C TYR A 84 -16.93 -11.73 9.02
N SER A 85 -18.25 -11.63 9.13
CA SER A 85 -19.09 -12.65 9.71
C SER A 85 -19.28 -13.81 8.74
N VAL A 86 -19.77 -14.94 9.26
CA VAL A 86 -20.17 -16.10 8.44
C VAL A 86 -21.23 -15.72 7.41
N ASP A 87 -22.12 -14.78 7.73
CA ASP A 87 -23.18 -14.37 6.83
C ASP A 87 -22.66 -13.45 5.71
N ASP A 88 -21.67 -12.60 5.99
CA ASP A 88 -20.97 -11.82 4.94
C ASP A 88 -20.33 -12.75 3.90
N ILE A 89 -19.68 -13.83 4.37
CA ILE A 89 -19.09 -14.85 3.49
C ILE A 89 -20.17 -15.58 2.67
N LYS A 90 -21.31 -15.95 3.28
CA LYS A 90 -22.41 -16.59 2.54
C LYS A 90 -22.97 -15.66 1.47
N ASP A 91 -23.16 -14.38 1.80
CA ASP A 91 -23.69 -13.39 0.89
C ASP A 91 -22.72 -13.16 -0.27
N ALA A 92 -21.42 -13.05 0.00
CA ALA A 92 -20.39 -12.97 -1.03
C ALA A 92 -20.33 -14.21 -1.94
N LEU A 93 -20.30 -15.42 -1.36
CA LEU A 93 -20.30 -16.68 -2.13
C LEU A 93 -21.57 -16.86 -2.96
N SER A 94 -22.68 -16.26 -2.53
CA SER A 94 -23.95 -16.27 -3.25
C SER A 94 -24.07 -15.16 -4.30
N GLY A 95 -23.07 -14.29 -4.44
CA GLY A 95 -23.10 -13.11 -5.33
C GLY A 95 -24.06 -12.02 -4.86
N ARG A 96 -24.41 -11.99 -3.57
CA ARG A 96 -25.31 -11.01 -2.94
C ARG A 96 -24.57 -9.93 -2.15
N SER A 97 -23.25 -10.02 -2.01
CA SER A 97 -22.45 -8.99 -1.35
C SER A 97 -22.45 -7.69 -2.15
N LEU A 98 -22.55 -6.56 -1.45
CA LEU A 98 -22.39 -5.22 -2.01
C LEU A 98 -20.92 -4.74 -2.02
N TRP A 99 -20.02 -5.54 -1.44
CA TRP A 99 -18.62 -5.21 -1.23
C TRP A 99 -17.80 -6.06 -2.19
N SER A 100 -17.20 -5.45 -3.20
CA SER A 100 -16.42 -6.18 -4.22
C SER A 100 -15.15 -6.80 -3.63
N GLU A 101 -14.57 -6.10 -2.66
CA GLU A 101 -13.30 -6.36 -1.99
C GLU A 101 -13.31 -7.67 -1.19
N ILE A 102 -14.47 -8.05 -0.63
CA ILE A 102 -14.61 -9.33 0.09
C ILE A 102 -14.31 -10.52 -0.82
N THR A 103 -14.51 -10.38 -2.14
CA THR A 103 -14.28 -11.46 -3.10
C THR A 103 -12.80 -11.77 -3.23
N GLU A 104 -11.96 -10.74 -3.27
CA GLU A 104 -10.50 -10.89 -3.28
C GLU A 104 -9.99 -11.48 -1.96
N ASP A 105 -10.55 -11.01 -0.84
CA ASP A 105 -10.22 -11.54 0.48
C ASP A 105 -10.63 -13.00 0.64
N ILE A 106 -11.82 -13.38 0.15
CA ILE A 106 -12.27 -14.78 0.12
C ILE A 106 -11.34 -15.62 -0.75
N ALA A 107 -10.82 -15.10 -1.87
CA ALA A 107 -9.87 -15.84 -2.69
C ALA A 107 -8.57 -16.15 -1.91
N LEU A 108 -8.08 -15.20 -1.13
CA LEU A 108 -6.93 -15.40 -0.22
C LEU A 108 -7.27 -16.40 0.90
N GLY A 109 -8.43 -16.27 1.52
CA GLY A 109 -8.93 -17.20 2.54
C GLY A 109 -9.11 -18.62 2.01
N MET A 110 -9.61 -18.77 0.78
CA MET A 110 -9.77 -20.07 0.10
C MET A 110 -8.44 -20.76 -0.15
N LYS A 111 -7.38 -20.00 -0.46
CA LYS A 111 -6.02 -20.55 -0.60
C LYS A 111 -5.55 -21.15 0.74
N GLY A 112 -5.66 -20.38 1.83
CA GLY A 112 -5.30 -20.86 3.17
C GLY A 112 -6.16 -22.04 3.63
N LEU A 113 -7.46 -22.00 3.34
CA LEU A 113 -8.38 -23.09 3.66
C LEU A 113 -8.03 -24.38 2.91
N ARG A 114 -7.71 -24.30 1.63
CA ARG A 114 -7.29 -25.46 0.83
C ARG A 114 -5.99 -26.08 1.33
N GLU A 115 -5.02 -25.25 1.70
CA GLU A 115 -3.75 -25.72 2.26
C GLU A 115 -3.94 -26.47 3.59
N ARG A 116 -4.88 -26.03 4.44
CA ARG A 116 -5.13 -26.66 5.75
C ARG A 116 -6.14 -27.81 5.69
N ASN A 117 -7.17 -27.70 4.86
CA ASN A 117 -8.28 -28.64 4.81
C ASN A 117 -8.99 -28.62 3.44
N ASP A 118 -8.43 -29.40 2.51
CA ASP A 118 -8.95 -29.56 1.15
C ASP A 118 -10.43 -30.00 1.11
N ARG A 119 -10.87 -30.84 2.08
CA ARG A 119 -12.28 -31.28 2.16
C ARG A 119 -13.25 -30.14 2.48
N TYR A 120 -12.79 -29.11 3.18
CA TYR A 120 -13.61 -27.93 3.44
C TYR A 120 -13.64 -27.02 2.20
N ALA A 121 -12.52 -26.87 1.50
CA ALA A 121 -12.49 -26.17 0.22
C ALA A 121 -13.46 -26.80 -0.79
N ASP A 122 -13.46 -28.13 -0.92
CA ASP A 122 -14.43 -28.87 -1.77
C ASP A 122 -15.88 -28.61 -1.38
N ALA A 123 -16.16 -28.54 -0.07
CA ALA A 123 -17.51 -28.26 0.42
C ALA A 123 -17.97 -26.84 0.06
N ILE A 124 -17.07 -25.85 0.07
CA ILE A 124 -17.34 -24.49 -0.40
C ILE A 124 -17.58 -24.48 -1.91
N GLU A 125 -16.77 -25.16 -2.71
CA GLU A 125 -16.98 -25.22 -4.15
C GLU A 125 -18.34 -25.84 -4.53
N ARG A 126 -18.73 -26.91 -3.85
CA ARG A 126 -20.07 -27.51 -4.00
C ARG A 126 -21.18 -26.52 -3.63
N TYR A 127 -20.99 -25.74 -2.56
CA TYR A 127 -21.95 -24.72 -2.14
C TYR A 127 -22.11 -23.61 -3.19
N VAL A 128 -21.01 -23.08 -3.75
CA VAL A 128 -21.03 -22.07 -4.82
C VAL A 128 -21.73 -22.61 -6.08
N ARG A 129 -21.51 -23.88 -6.43
CA ARG A 129 -22.20 -24.58 -7.53
C ARG A 129 -23.66 -24.93 -7.22
N LYS A 130 -24.18 -24.53 -6.06
CA LYS A 130 -25.56 -24.81 -5.60
C LYS A 130 -25.88 -26.30 -5.52
N VAL A 131 -24.88 -27.15 -5.26
CA VAL A 131 -25.08 -28.58 -5.05
C VAL A 131 -25.62 -28.79 -3.62
N PRO A 132 -26.82 -29.36 -3.44
CA PRO A 132 -27.38 -29.57 -2.11
C PRO A 132 -26.59 -30.65 -1.34
N PRO A 133 -26.52 -30.56 0.00
CA PRO A 133 -25.97 -31.63 0.81
C PRO A 133 -26.88 -32.87 0.74
N GLU A 134 -26.30 -34.03 0.48
CA GLU A 134 -27.04 -35.30 0.39
C GLU A 134 -27.32 -35.88 1.78
N THR A 135 -26.44 -35.60 2.73
CA THR A 135 -26.54 -36.11 4.10
C THR A 135 -26.49 -35.00 5.13
N GLU A 136 -27.00 -35.31 6.33
CA GLU A 136 -26.85 -34.48 7.53
C GLU A 136 -25.37 -34.18 7.83
N ALA A 137 -24.50 -35.16 7.60
CA ALA A 137 -23.06 -35.00 7.78
C ALA A 137 -22.46 -34.02 6.77
N ASP A 138 -22.90 -34.04 5.51
CA ASP A 138 -22.46 -33.09 4.48
C ASP A 138 -22.94 -31.67 4.79
N ARG A 139 -24.18 -31.52 5.28
CA ARG A 139 -24.68 -30.21 5.71
C ARG A 139 -23.81 -29.63 6.82
N LYS A 140 -23.55 -30.41 7.88
CA LYS A 140 -22.67 -30.01 8.98
C LYS A 140 -21.23 -29.72 8.53
N ARG A 141 -20.72 -30.48 7.55
CA ARG A 141 -19.39 -30.22 6.96
C ARG A 141 -19.36 -28.88 6.24
N ARG A 142 -20.36 -28.61 5.40
CA ARG A 142 -20.49 -27.34 4.68
C ARG A 142 -20.56 -26.17 5.65
N ASP A 143 -21.40 -26.25 6.67
CA ASP A 143 -21.57 -25.13 7.61
C ASP A 143 -20.25 -24.84 8.36
N ARG A 144 -19.53 -25.88 8.80
CA ARG A 144 -18.17 -25.74 9.37
C ARG A 144 -17.14 -25.25 8.36
N ALA A 145 -17.26 -25.60 7.09
CA ALA A 145 -16.37 -25.11 6.05
C ALA A 145 -16.56 -23.61 5.83
N ILE A 146 -17.79 -23.09 5.90
CA ILE A 146 -18.07 -21.66 5.79
C ILE A 146 -17.54 -20.91 7.02
N GLU A 147 -17.70 -21.45 8.23
CA GLU A 147 -17.09 -20.91 9.45
C GLU A 147 -15.56 -20.85 9.33
N ALA A 148 -14.94 -21.95 8.91
CA ALA A 148 -13.49 -22.00 8.69
C ALA A 148 -13.03 -21.02 7.61
N LEU A 149 -13.79 -20.86 6.52
CA LEU A 149 -13.48 -19.87 5.49
C LEU A 149 -13.55 -18.44 6.03
N ALA A 150 -14.53 -18.13 6.88
CA ALA A 150 -14.59 -16.81 7.52
C ALA A 150 -13.35 -16.55 8.39
N ASP A 151 -12.92 -17.54 9.17
CA ASP A 151 -11.72 -17.42 9.99
C ASP A 151 -10.44 -17.28 9.14
N GLU A 152 -10.29 -18.07 8.08
CA GLU A 152 -9.14 -17.99 7.16
C GLU A 152 -9.11 -16.65 6.41
N THR A 153 -10.26 -16.17 5.94
CA THR A 153 -10.38 -14.88 5.25
C THR A 153 -9.96 -13.75 6.20
N ASN A 154 -10.50 -13.74 7.42
CA ASN A 154 -10.12 -12.76 8.43
C ASN A 154 -8.64 -12.87 8.83
N ALA A 155 -8.09 -14.08 8.91
CA ALA A 155 -6.67 -14.29 9.20
C ALA A 155 -5.77 -13.78 8.08
N ALA A 156 -6.12 -14.05 6.82
CA ALA A 156 -5.38 -13.58 5.65
C ALA A 156 -5.39 -12.04 5.57
N VAL A 157 -6.54 -11.42 5.79
CA VAL A 157 -6.69 -9.96 5.87
C VAL A 157 -5.79 -9.40 6.98
N ARG A 158 -5.83 -9.95 8.20
CA ARG A 158 -4.94 -9.54 9.30
C ARG A 158 -3.46 -9.70 8.95
N GLN A 159 -3.06 -10.78 8.30
CA GLN A 159 -1.66 -10.97 7.90
C GLN A 159 -1.20 -9.94 6.87
N LEU A 160 -2.07 -9.56 5.92
CA LEU A 160 -1.78 -8.45 5.01
C LEU A 160 -1.53 -7.17 5.82
N PHE A 161 -2.41 -6.85 6.78
CA PHE A 161 -2.27 -5.72 7.70
C PHE A 161 -0.97 -5.73 8.51
N ASP A 162 -0.68 -6.83 9.20
CA ASP A 162 0.53 -6.98 10.01
C ASP A 162 1.79 -6.86 9.14
N GLY A 163 1.73 -7.35 7.89
CA GLY A 163 2.79 -7.17 6.90
C GLY A 163 3.03 -5.70 6.53
N PHE A 164 1.99 -4.86 6.57
CA PHE A 164 2.15 -3.42 6.44
C PHE A 164 2.73 -2.78 7.70
N GLU A 165 2.41 -3.25 8.91
CA GLU A 165 2.91 -2.68 10.18
C GLU A 165 4.32 -3.12 10.57
N ALA A 166 4.77 -4.31 10.17
CA ALA A 166 6.04 -4.89 10.64
C ALA A 166 7.30 -4.36 9.92
N ARG A 167 7.15 -3.57 8.85
CA ARG A 167 8.30 -2.96 8.16
C ARG A 167 8.76 -1.71 8.94
N PRO A 168 10.01 -1.63 9.43
CA PRO A 168 10.47 -0.57 10.35
C PRO A 168 10.48 0.81 9.67
N GLY A 169 9.33 1.47 9.73
CA GLY A 169 8.98 2.71 9.01
C GLY A 169 7.49 2.84 8.68
N ARG A 170 6.66 1.82 8.93
CA ARG A 170 5.22 1.80 8.65
C ARG A 170 4.45 1.34 9.88
N THR A 171 3.67 2.19 10.51
CA THR A 171 2.64 1.78 11.48
C THR A 171 1.28 2.17 10.92
N LEU A 172 0.20 1.48 11.31
CA LEU A 172 -1.14 1.60 10.72
C LEU A 172 -1.75 3.02 10.76
N GLY A 173 -1.23 3.93 11.57
CA GLY A 173 -1.63 5.35 11.59
C GLY A 173 -0.75 6.30 10.78
N ASP A 174 0.38 5.84 10.26
CA ASP A 174 1.50 6.68 9.85
C ASP A 174 2.09 6.11 8.55
N GLY A 175 1.74 6.71 7.40
CA GLY A 175 2.49 6.48 6.16
C GLY A 175 3.99 6.71 6.37
N PRO A 176 4.87 6.19 5.50
CA PRO A 176 6.32 6.30 5.66
C PRO A 176 6.72 7.76 5.85
N GLY A 177 7.05 8.13 7.10
CA GLY A 177 7.43 9.50 7.50
C GLY A 177 6.56 10.20 8.55
N SER A 178 5.48 9.62 9.08
CA SER A 178 4.72 10.30 10.15
C SER A 178 5.35 10.12 11.54
N LYS A 179 5.46 11.24 12.28
CA LYS A 179 6.03 11.28 13.63
C LYS A 179 5.03 10.68 14.62
N ARG A 180 5.51 9.77 15.47
CA ARG A 180 4.78 9.20 16.63
C ARG A 180 3.94 10.28 17.33
N ARG A 181 2.63 10.06 17.47
CA ARG A 181 1.74 10.94 18.25
C ARG A 181 2.19 10.97 19.72
N ALA A 182 2.69 12.11 20.18
CA ALA A 182 2.60 12.48 21.58
C ALA A 182 1.15 12.88 21.89
N PHE A 183 0.66 12.56 23.09
CA PHE A 183 -0.71 12.83 23.54
C PHE A 183 -1.07 14.33 23.45
N PRO A 184 -2.37 14.68 23.26
CA PRO A 184 -2.75 15.99 22.77
C PRO A 184 -2.77 17.03 23.88
N GLN A 185 -1.98 18.09 23.70
CA GLN A 185 -2.32 19.43 24.17
C GLN A 185 -1.96 20.42 23.06
N ASP A 186 -3.01 21.08 22.58
CA ASP A 186 -3.03 22.26 21.73
C ASP A 186 -2.23 22.22 20.42
N VAL A 187 -2.92 21.95 19.31
CA VAL A 187 -2.44 22.36 17.98
C VAL A 187 -3.45 23.25 17.29
N ASN A 188 -3.12 24.54 17.38
CA ASN A 188 -3.65 25.63 16.57
C ASN A 188 -3.45 25.30 15.08
N ASN A 189 -4.53 25.40 14.32
CA ASN A 189 -4.64 24.92 12.96
C ASN A 189 -4.12 26.00 11.98
N SER A 190 -2.86 25.88 11.53
CA SER A 190 -2.40 26.41 10.23
C SER A 190 -0.91 26.11 10.01
N LYS A 191 -0.56 25.13 9.16
CA LYS A 191 0.86 24.95 8.77
C LYS A 191 1.05 24.57 7.30
N ASN A 192 1.85 25.41 6.65
CA ASN A 192 2.17 25.53 5.24
C ASN A 192 3.46 24.72 4.92
N ILE A 193 3.78 24.51 3.63
CA ILE A 193 4.83 23.59 3.11
C ILE A 193 6.30 23.97 3.46
N PHE A 194 6.52 25.02 4.24
CA PHE A 194 7.85 25.58 4.53
C PHE A 194 8.23 25.56 6.04
N ASP A 195 7.58 24.72 6.85
CA ASP A 195 7.82 24.72 8.30
C ASP A 195 9.20 24.09 8.69
N PRO A 196 10.00 24.69 9.60
CA PRO A 196 11.33 24.21 10.01
C PRO A 196 11.37 22.86 10.75
N GLU A 197 10.21 22.26 11.04
CA GLU A 197 10.07 21.00 11.76
C GLU A 197 10.61 19.75 11.02
N PHE A 198 11.14 19.94 9.80
CA PHE A 198 11.62 18.89 8.89
C PHE A 198 13.16 18.67 8.92
N ASN A 199 13.88 19.38 9.80
CA ASN A 199 15.35 19.47 9.75
C ASN A 199 16.15 18.49 10.65
N GLY A 200 15.61 17.33 11.06
CA GLY A 200 16.36 16.44 11.98
C GLY A 200 15.99 14.96 11.95
N SER A 201 16.15 14.28 10.81
CA SER A 201 15.88 12.83 10.68
C SER A 201 17.17 12.03 10.48
N PRO A 202 17.61 11.18 11.44
CA PRO A 202 18.94 10.52 11.42
C PRO A 202 19.24 9.56 10.25
N ARG A 203 18.23 9.15 9.45
CA ARG A 203 18.44 8.36 8.21
C ARG A 203 18.49 9.23 6.95
N LEU A 204 18.04 10.48 7.03
CA LEU A 204 18.23 11.46 5.95
C LEU A 204 19.67 11.94 5.92
N ASP A 205 20.34 12.00 7.07
CA ASP A 205 21.71 12.52 7.16
C ASP A 205 22.71 11.62 6.41
N MET A 206 22.51 10.30 6.44
CA MET A 206 23.26 9.35 5.61
C MET A 206 23.00 9.49 4.09
N TYR A 207 21.80 9.94 3.71
CA TYR A 207 21.46 10.22 2.31
C TYR A 207 21.88 11.64 1.88
N ARG A 208 22.06 12.57 2.83
CA ARG A 208 22.51 13.95 2.63
C ARG A 208 24.03 14.05 2.56
N SER A 209 24.76 13.29 3.37
CA SER A 209 26.23 13.19 3.30
C SER A 209 26.73 12.62 1.96
N TRP A 210 25.87 11.91 1.24
CA TRP A 210 26.14 11.44 -0.13
C TRP A 210 25.85 12.47 -1.22
N VAL A 211 25.08 13.52 -0.88
CA VAL A 211 24.63 14.57 -1.82
C VAL A 211 25.43 15.87 -1.64
N ASP A 212 25.88 16.17 -0.42
CA ASP A 212 26.73 17.31 -0.11
C ASP A 212 27.79 16.93 0.97
N PRO A 213 28.92 16.33 0.56
CA PRO A 213 29.90 15.77 1.51
C PRO A 213 30.63 16.82 2.34
N GLU A 214 30.76 18.05 1.84
CA GLU A 214 31.48 19.13 2.51
C GLU A 214 30.73 19.63 3.76
N MET A 215 29.40 19.47 3.77
CA MET A 215 28.55 19.84 4.90
C MET A 215 28.50 18.75 5.99
N TYR A 216 29.02 17.53 5.72
CA TYR A 216 28.96 16.36 6.61
C TYR A 216 30.28 15.55 6.63
N PRO A 217 31.39 16.13 7.13
CA PRO A 217 32.74 15.58 6.98
C PRO A 217 33.02 14.29 7.77
N ASP A 218 32.22 13.98 8.80
CA ASP A 218 32.44 12.85 9.71
C ASP A 218 31.69 11.56 9.29
N GLU A 219 30.86 11.61 8.25
CA GLU A 219 30.10 10.46 7.76
C GLU A 219 30.82 9.69 6.63
N ARG A 220 30.57 8.38 6.53
CA ARG A 220 31.22 7.53 5.54
C ARG A 220 30.60 7.73 4.14
N PRO A 221 31.39 8.09 3.11
CA PRO A 221 30.87 8.31 1.77
C PRO A 221 30.38 7.01 1.12
N ALA A 222 29.47 7.14 0.16
CA ALA A 222 28.91 6.02 -0.59
C ALA A 222 30.00 5.26 -1.37
N ARG A 223 29.96 3.92 -1.33
CA ARG A 223 30.83 3.07 -2.15
C ARG A 223 30.23 2.86 -3.54
N ILE A 224 30.46 3.83 -4.43
CA ILE A 224 29.94 3.87 -5.81
C ILE A 224 30.44 2.68 -6.65
N GLU A 225 31.56 2.07 -6.23
CA GLU A 225 32.13 0.83 -6.76
C GLU A 225 31.20 -0.38 -6.66
N ASN A 226 30.17 -0.34 -5.82
CA ASN A 226 29.21 -1.45 -5.69
C ASN A 226 27.93 -1.23 -6.50
N TRP A 227 27.83 -0.11 -7.23
CA TRP A 227 26.59 0.27 -7.91
C TRP A 227 26.57 -0.28 -9.34
N ASP A 228 25.37 -0.53 -9.87
CA ASP A 228 25.17 -0.99 -11.24
C ASP A 228 25.54 0.11 -12.26
N THR A 229 25.74 -0.29 -13.52
CA THR A 229 26.23 0.59 -14.58
C THR A 229 25.33 1.79 -14.88
N TYR A 230 24.01 1.67 -14.69
CA TYR A 230 23.10 2.79 -14.86
C TYR A 230 23.18 3.76 -13.68
N SER A 231 23.17 3.24 -12.44
CA SER A 231 23.33 4.07 -11.23
C SER A 231 24.67 4.83 -11.17
N ARG A 232 25.71 4.34 -11.84
CA ARG A 232 27.01 5.03 -11.95
C ARG A 232 27.04 6.14 -13.00
N ALA A 233 26.27 6.02 -14.08
CA ALA A 233 26.23 7.01 -15.15
C ALA A 233 25.57 8.32 -14.71
N ASP A 234 24.61 8.24 -13.79
CA ASP A 234 23.88 9.38 -13.23
C ASP A 234 24.64 10.16 -12.14
N PHE A 235 25.82 9.67 -11.71
CA PHE A 235 26.61 10.26 -10.62
C PHE A 235 27.85 11.03 -11.10
N ARG A 236 28.14 11.04 -12.41
CA ARG A 236 29.21 11.85 -13.04
C ARG A 236 28.62 13.06 -13.73
#